data_AF-A0ABC8CVQ6-F1
#
_entry.id   AF-A0ABC8CVQ6-F1
#
_cell.length_a   1.000
_cell.length_b   1.000
_cell.length_c   1.000
_cell.angle_alpha   90.00
_cell.angle_beta   90.00
_cell.angle_gamma   90.00
#
_symmetry.space_group_name_H-M   'P 1'
#
loop_
_entity.id
_entity.type
_entity.pdbx_description
1 polymer ?
#
loop_
_entity_poly.entity_id
_entity_poly.type
_entity_poly.pdbx_seq_one_letter_code
_entity_poly.pdbx_strand_id
1 'polypeptide(L)'
;MNNLKFHIKDLRVLRDIESYLDFYNRAMNIKNVFNFNDKVIVDVIDSLEELSEILEVKVPKWVIGTSFENVILILDHEKWKKSNNESVENLILHEFVHVVLNLKTQSPLPIWLNEGIAVYLSDQYGNYKGKKPNINEDFDFYNINYNNEKLYDISIYIIMKLIDKYSINKVIDETLKTKNFKQSKMFSNESLLELL
;
A
#
# COMPACT_ATOMS: atom_id res chain seq x y z
N MET A 1 4.41 4.52 26.36
CA MET A 1 4.15 3.38 25.47
C MET A 1 3.97 3.91 24.05
N ASN A 2 4.68 3.35 23.07
CA ASN A 2 4.48 3.69 21.66
C ASN A 2 3.18 3.05 21.19
N ASN A 3 2.06 3.76 21.35
CA ASN A 3 0.76 3.24 20.96
C ASN A 3 0.49 3.53 19.47
N LEU A 4 -0.32 2.67 18.84
CA LEU A 4 -0.99 3.00 17.59
C LEU A 4 -2.01 4.12 17.85
N LYS A 5 -1.99 5.16 17.01
CA LYS A 5 -2.93 6.28 17.10
C LYS A 5 -4.01 6.15 16.02
N PHE A 6 -4.64 4.98 15.95
CA PHE A 6 -5.81 4.77 15.12
C PHE A 6 -7.03 5.35 15.82
N HIS A 7 -7.76 6.20 15.10
CA HIS A 7 -9.01 6.76 15.53
C HIS A 7 -10.11 6.21 14.66
N ILE A 8 -10.76 5.18 15.19
CA ILE A 8 -11.88 4.50 14.54
C ILE A 8 -13.12 5.36 14.71
N LYS A 9 -13.64 5.92 13.62
CA LYS A 9 -14.87 6.70 13.62
C LYS A 9 -16.10 5.81 13.60
N ASP A 10 -16.05 4.75 12.80
CA ASP A 10 -17.13 3.78 12.66
C ASP A 10 -16.66 2.39 13.14
N LEU A 11 -17.33 1.86 14.17
CA LEU A 11 -17.00 0.57 14.78
C LEU A 11 -17.29 -0.62 13.85
N ARG A 12 -18.03 -0.45 12.75
CA ARG A 12 -18.23 -1.50 11.73
C ARG A 12 -16.92 -2.05 11.19
N VAL A 13 -15.87 -1.22 11.13
CA VAL A 13 -14.54 -1.66 10.69
C VAL A 13 -13.96 -2.75 11.59
N LEU A 14 -14.34 -2.79 12.87
CA LEU A 14 -13.85 -3.77 13.84
C LEU A 14 -14.61 -5.10 13.72
N ARG A 15 -15.85 -5.07 13.23
CA ARG A 15 -16.76 -6.24 13.21
C ARG A 15 -16.12 -7.47 12.56
N ASP A 16 -15.39 -7.25 11.48
CA ASP A 16 -14.91 -8.30 10.60
C ASP A 16 -13.37 -8.46 10.64
N ILE A 17 -12.73 -7.93 11.68
CA ILE A 17 -11.34 -8.25 12.02
C ILE A 17 -11.33 -9.64 12.67
N GLU A 18 -10.69 -10.61 12.02
CA GLU A 18 -10.49 -11.98 12.47
C GLU A 18 -9.59 -12.05 13.71
N SER A 19 -8.49 -11.28 13.74
CA SER A 19 -7.52 -11.29 14.84
C SER A 19 -6.99 -9.91 15.18
N TYR A 20 -7.53 -9.32 16.25
CA TYR A 20 -7.09 -8.02 16.75
C TYR A 20 -5.61 -7.99 17.19
N LEU A 21 -5.10 -9.09 17.75
CA LEU A 21 -3.70 -9.17 18.17
C LEU A 21 -2.76 -9.21 16.97
N ASP A 22 -3.09 -10.01 15.94
CA ASP A 22 -2.31 -10.06 14.71
C ASP A 22 -2.32 -8.70 14.00
N PHE A 23 -3.51 -8.12 13.83
CA PHE A 23 -3.70 -6.80 13.27
C PHE A 23 -2.86 -5.74 14.00
N TYR A 24 -2.94 -5.71 15.34
CA TYR A 24 -2.16 -4.79 16.17
C TYR A 24 -0.66 -4.96 15.95
N ASN A 25 -0.17 -6.20 15.96
CA ASN A 25 1.26 -6.50 15.79
C ASN A 25 1.77 -6.07 14.40
N ARG A 26 0.98 -6.32 13.35
CA ARG A 26 1.31 -5.93 11.97
C ARG A 26 1.27 -4.40 11.78
N ALA A 27 0.26 -3.74 12.32
CA ALA A 27 0.19 -2.28 12.34
C ALA A 27 1.37 -1.66 13.12
N MET A 28 1.75 -2.24 14.27
CA MET A 28 2.92 -1.84 15.03
C MET A 28 4.22 -2.06 14.25
N ASN A 29 4.33 -3.15 13.49
CA ASN A 29 5.48 -3.41 12.63
C ASN A 29 5.63 -2.30 11.57
N ILE A 30 4.55 -1.97 10.84
CA ILE A 30 4.54 -0.86 9.87
C ILE A 30 4.98 0.44 10.55
N LYS A 31 4.34 0.79 11.67
CA LYS A 31 4.67 1.96 12.47
C LYS A 31 6.16 2.04 12.82
N ASN A 32 6.76 0.92 13.23
CA ASN A 32 8.16 0.86 13.63
C ASN A 32 9.10 0.98 12.42
N VAL A 33 8.81 0.29 11.32
CA VAL A 33 9.61 0.34 10.08
C VAL A 33 9.71 1.77 9.54
N PHE A 34 8.62 2.55 9.61
CA PHE A 34 8.60 3.94 9.14
C PHE A 34 8.91 4.99 10.21
N ASN A 35 9.12 4.58 11.47
CA ASN A 35 9.15 5.47 12.64
C ASN A 35 8.00 6.50 12.62
N PHE A 36 6.77 5.98 12.48
CA PHE A 36 5.56 6.78 12.30
C PHE A 36 4.76 6.91 13.61
N ASN A 37 4.34 8.12 13.97
CA ASN A 37 3.67 8.38 15.26
C ASN A 37 2.42 9.27 15.15
N ASP A 38 2.00 9.56 13.92
CA ASP A 38 0.88 10.46 13.68
C ASP A 38 -0.45 9.73 13.81
N LYS A 39 -1.51 10.52 13.98
CA LYS A 39 -2.88 10.01 14.10
C LYS A 39 -3.38 9.61 12.72
N VAL A 40 -3.94 8.40 12.62
CA VAL A 40 -4.65 7.92 11.44
C VAL A 40 -6.12 7.75 11.79
N ILE A 41 -6.99 8.27 10.94
CA ILE A 41 -8.44 8.13 11.07
C ILE A 41 -8.85 6.95 10.19
N VAL A 42 -9.67 6.06 10.72
CA VAL A 42 -10.27 4.96 9.94
C VAL A 42 -11.78 5.12 10.00
N ASP A 43 -12.42 5.16 8.84
CA ASP A 43 -13.86 5.33 8.69
C ASP A 43 -14.45 4.34 7.69
N VAL A 44 -15.75 4.13 7.80
CA VAL A 44 -16.51 3.27 6.89
C VAL A 44 -17.47 4.11 6.07
N ILE A 45 -17.49 3.87 4.76
CA ILE A 45 -18.43 4.49 3.82
C ILE A 45 -19.46 3.45 3.37
N ASP A 46 -20.65 3.93 3.02
CA ASP A 46 -21.78 3.07 2.65
C ASP A 46 -21.89 2.81 1.14
N SER A 47 -21.24 3.66 0.32
CA SER A 47 -21.33 3.58 -1.14
C SER A 47 -20.10 4.15 -1.86
N LEU A 48 -19.91 3.76 -3.12
CA LEU A 48 -18.87 4.36 -3.97
C LEU A 48 -19.24 5.77 -4.44
N GLU A 49 -20.54 6.08 -4.45
CA GLU A 49 -21.06 7.42 -4.68
C GLU A 49 -20.59 8.38 -3.59
N GLU A 50 -20.73 7.99 -2.31
CA GLU A 50 -20.22 8.75 -1.16
C GLU A 50 -18.70 8.99 -1.29
N LEU A 51 -17.94 7.95 -1.66
CA LEU A 51 -16.50 8.11 -1.88
C LEU A 51 -16.18 9.08 -3.01
N SER A 52 -16.95 9.02 -4.10
CA SER A 52 -16.76 9.90 -5.25
C SER A 52 -17.07 11.37 -4.89
N GLU A 53 -18.05 11.59 -4.01
CA GLU A 53 -18.37 12.92 -3.48
C GLU A 53 -17.24 13.45 -2.57
N ILE A 54 -16.70 12.60 -1.69
CA ILE A 54 -15.59 12.97 -0.79
C ILE A 54 -14.31 13.31 -1.57
N LEU A 55 -14.00 12.54 -2.62
CA LEU A 55 -12.76 12.71 -3.39
C LEU A 55 -12.90 13.69 -4.56
N GLU A 56 -14.10 14.21 -4.82
CA GLU A 56 -14.43 15.05 -5.98
C GLU A 56 -14.05 14.43 -7.34
N VAL A 57 -13.97 13.10 -7.41
CA VAL A 57 -13.62 12.34 -8.62
C VAL A 57 -14.44 11.06 -8.72
N LYS A 58 -14.66 10.59 -9.95
CA LYS A 58 -15.34 9.31 -10.17
C LYS A 58 -14.43 8.15 -9.76
N VAL A 59 -14.85 7.38 -8.76
CA VAL A 59 -14.11 6.24 -8.26
C VAL A 59 -14.37 4.99 -9.12
N PRO A 60 -13.34 4.19 -9.47
CA PRO A 60 -13.53 2.92 -10.15
C PRO A 60 -14.36 1.93 -9.33
N LYS A 61 -15.17 1.10 -10.01
CA LYS A 61 -16.07 0.13 -9.35
C LYS A 61 -15.36 -0.97 -8.54
N TRP A 62 -14.07 -1.19 -8.79
CA TRP A 62 -13.28 -2.21 -8.13
C TRP A 62 -12.69 -1.74 -6.78
N VAL A 63 -12.74 -0.44 -6.49
CA VAL A 63 -12.21 0.13 -5.25
C VAL A 63 -13.08 -0.33 -4.09
N ILE A 64 -12.45 -0.84 -3.03
CA ILE A 64 -13.10 -1.24 -1.78
C ILE A 64 -12.55 -0.49 -0.55
N GLY A 65 -11.47 0.26 -0.74
CA GLY A 65 -10.85 1.11 0.25
C GLY A 65 -9.92 2.10 -0.43
N THR A 66 -9.61 3.20 0.25
CA THR A 66 -8.65 4.18 -0.20
C THR A 66 -8.14 5.00 0.97
N SER A 67 -7.11 5.79 0.72
CA SER A 67 -6.51 6.68 1.69
C SER A 67 -6.19 8.03 1.07
N PHE A 68 -6.31 9.08 1.88
CA PHE A 68 -5.89 10.43 1.55
C PHE A 68 -5.49 11.14 2.83
N GLU A 69 -4.44 11.97 2.75
CA GLU A 69 -3.84 12.63 3.92
C GLU A 69 -3.54 11.63 5.05
N ASN A 70 -4.28 11.71 6.16
CA ASN A 70 -4.19 10.82 7.31
C ASN A 70 -5.47 9.99 7.55
N VAL A 71 -6.32 9.88 6.53
CA VAL A 71 -7.62 9.19 6.58
C VAL A 71 -7.57 7.92 5.73
N ILE A 72 -8.13 6.84 6.26
CA ILE A 72 -8.44 5.60 5.58
C ILE A 72 -9.96 5.50 5.50
N LEU A 73 -10.50 5.36 4.29
CA LEU A 73 -11.91 5.08 4.05
C LEU A 73 -12.07 3.68 3.48
N ILE A 74 -12.97 2.90 4.08
CA ILE A 74 -13.24 1.53 3.66
C ILE A 74 -14.73 1.39 3.35
N LEU A 75 -15.05 0.81 2.19
CA LEU A 75 -16.41 0.45 1.87
C LEU A 75 -16.90 -0.61 2.87
N ASP A 76 -18.13 -0.46 3.39
CA ASP A 76 -18.69 -1.45 4.31
C ASP A 76 -18.49 -2.87 3.77
N HIS A 77 -17.85 -3.72 4.57
CA HIS A 77 -17.47 -5.07 4.18
C HIS A 77 -18.67 -5.91 3.70
N GLU A 78 -19.88 -5.66 4.19
CA GLU A 78 -21.10 -6.31 3.68
C GLU A 78 -21.30 -6.11 2.16
N LYS A 79 -20.79 -5.01 1.60
CA LYS A 79 -20.94 -4.65 0.20
C LYS A 79 -20.00 -5.42 -0.73
N TRP A 80 -18.83 -5.85 -0.23
CA TRP A 80 -17.79 -6.42 -1.09
C TRP A 80 -17.33 -7.82 -0.68
N LYS A 81 -17.64 -8.31 0.53
CA LYS A 81 -17.23 -9.65 1.02
C LYS A 81 -17.64 -10.84 0.17
N LYS A 82 -18.63 -10.68 -0.72
CA LYS A 82 -19.10 -11.73 -1.64
C LYS A 82 -18.37 -11.74 -2.98
N SER A 83 -17.78 -10.60 -3.36
CA SER A 83 -17.13 -10.40 -4.66
C SER A 83 -15.62 -10.26 -4.56
N ASN A 84 -15.09 -10.07 -3.34
CA ASN A 84 -13.68 -9.95 -3.06
C ASN A 84 -13.36 -10.72 -1.77
N ASN A 85 -12.28 -11.51 -1.81
CA ASN A 85 -11.84 -12.39 -0.72
C ASN A 85 -10.76 -11.73 0.16
N GLU A 86 -10.49 -10.43 -0.02
CA GLU A 86 -9.56 -9.70 0.83
C GLU A 86 -10.06 -9.62 2.27
N SER A 87 -9.17 -9.61 3.26
CA SER A 87 -9.58 -9.38 4.65
C SER A 87 -9.64 -7.88 4.98
N VAL A 88 -10.50 -7.52 5.94
CA VAL A 88 -10.60 -6.13 6.40
C VAL A 88 -9.26 -5.66 6.99
N GLU A 89 -8.53 -6.53 7.70
CA GLU A 89 -7.21 -6.22 8.25
C GLU A 89 -6.20 -5.88 7.17
N ASN A 90 -6.09 -6.73 6.15
CA ASN A 90 -5.15 -6.52 5.06
C ASN A 90 -5.44 -5.23 4.32
N LEU A 91 -6.72 -4.94 4.08
CA LEU A 91 -7.14 -3.70 3.44
C LEU A 91 -6.76 -2.47 4.30
N ILE A 92 -7.06 -2.46 5.60
CA ILE A 92 -6.68 -1.36 6.50
C ILE A 92 -5.16 -1.19 6.52
N LEU A 93 -4.40 -2.28 6.61
CA LEU A 93 -2.94 -2.23 6.67
C LEU A 93 -2.33 -1.73 5.36
N HIS A 94 -2.91 -2.11 4.21
CA HIS A 94 -2.53 -1.60 2.88
C HIS A 94 -2.71 -0.08 2.81
N GLU A 95 -3.91 0.39 3.14
CA GLU A 95 -4.20 1.84 3.14
C GLU A 95 -3.42 2.60 4.21
N PHE A 96 -3.10 1.96 5.33
CA PHE A 96 -2.24 2.55 6.34
C PHE A 96 -0.82 2.80 5.81
N VAL A 97 -0.27 1.86 5.01
CA VAL A 97 1.04 2.07 4.38
C VAL A 97 0.99 3.27 3.44
N HIS A 98 -0.07 3.43 2.64
CA HIS A 98 -0.24 4.61 1.78
C HIS A 98 -0.30 5.92 2.56
N VAL A 99 -1.08 5.97 3.66
CA VAL A 99 -1.10 7.14 4.56
C VAL A 99 0.31 7.46 5.06
N VAL A 100 1.04 6.45 5.55
CA VAL A 100 2.40 6.65 6.07
C VAL A 100 3.33 7.16 4.99
N LEU A 101 3.32 6.56 3.80
CA LEU A 101 4.15 7.00 2.68
C LEU A 101 3.82 8.43 2.27
N ASN A 102 2.54 8.76 2.09
CA ASN A 102 2.09 10.09 1.72
C ASN A 102 2.54 11.17 2.71
N LEU A 103 2.52 10.88 4.01
CA LEU A 103 2.92 11.83 5.05
C LEU A 103 4.44 11.93 5.26
N LYS A 104 5.21 10.91 4.84
CA LYS A 104 6.64 10.78 5.17
C LYS A 104 7.58 11.00 3.99
N THR A 105 7.13 10.82 2.76
CA THR A 105 7.98 11.06 1.58
C THR A 105 8.04 12.53 1.22
N GLN A 106 9.12 12.92 0.54
CA GLN A 106 9.37 14.31 0.14
C GLN A 106 8.91 14.60 -1.30
N SER A 107 8.45 13.58 -2.02
CA SER A 107 8.03 13.66 -3.42
C SER A 107 7.03 12.55 -3.73
N PRO A 108 6.16 12.74 -4.74
CA PRO A 108 5.27 11.68 -5.21
C PRO A 108 6.05 10.39 -5.51
N LEU A 109 5.54 9.27 -5.00
CA LEU A 109 6.15 7.97 -5.27
C LEU A 109 5.75 7.48 -6.66
N PRO A 110 6.63 6.73 -7.35
CA PRO A 110 6.23 5.92 -8.49
C PRO A 110 5.15 4.93 -8.05
N ILE A 111 4.13 4.72 -8.88
CA ILE A 111 2.97 3.85 -8.57
C ILE A 111 3.46 2.46 -8.15
N TRP A 112 4.43 1.90 -8.87
CA TRP A 112 4.98 0.57 -8.57
C TRP A 112 5.57 0.46 -7.16
N LEU A 113 6.22 1.51 -6.69
CA LEU A 113 6.88 1.54 -5.39
C LEU A 113 5.83 1.71 -4.28
N ASN A 114 4.86 2.58 -4.51
CA ASN A 114 3.76 2.82 -3.57
C ASN A 114 2.93 1.55 -3.34
N GLU A 115 2.40 0.95 -4.43
CA GLU A 115 1.60 -0.27 -4.38
C GLU A 115 2.42 -1.47 -3.89
N GLY A 116 3.66 -1.61 -4.35
CA GLY A 116 4.50 -2.75 -3.99
C GLY A 116 4.87 -2.77 -2.51
N ILE A 117 5.19 -1.61 -1.90
CA ILE A 117 5.45 -1.53 -0.45
C ILE A 117 4.16 -1.82 0.33
N ALA A 118 3.01 -1.28 -0.12
CA ALA A 118 1.72 -1.52 0.51
C ALA A 118 1.39 -3.02 0.53
N VAL A 119 1.44 -3.69 -0.63
CA VAL A 119 1.21 -5.14 -0.76
C VAL A 119 2.20 -5.97 0.07
N TYR A 120 3.47 -5.58 0.14
CA TYR A 120 4.46 -6.31 0.92
C TYR A 120 4.17 -6.22 2.42
N LEU A 121 3.96 -5.01 2.95
CA LEU A 121 3.80 -4.79 4.39
C LEU A 121 2.42 -5.16 4.92
N SER A 122 1.39 -5.17 4.05
CA SER A 122 0.06 -5.67 4.36
C SER A 122 -0.06 -7.20 4.26
N ASP A 123 1.01 -7.92 3.89
CA ASP A 123 1.01 -9.38 3.68
C ASP A 123 0.08 -9.88 2.57
N GLN A 124 -0.34 -9.02 1.65
CA GLN A 124 -1.17 -9.38 0.49
C GLN A 124 -0.37 -10.07 -0.64
N TYR A 125 0.94 -10.23 -0.47
CA TYR A 125 1.82 -10.77 -1.51
C TYR A 125 1.73 -12.30 -1.69
N GLY A 126 0.94 -13.01 -0.88
CA GLY A 126 0.81 -14.48 -0.93
C GLY A 126 0.47 -15.02 -2.33
N ASN A 127 -0.43 -14.36 -3.05
CA ASN A 127 -0.83 -14.73 -4.41
C ASN A 127 0.22 -14.47 -5.49
N TYR A 128 1.32 -13.78 -5.14
CA TYR A 128 2.37 -13.35 -6.06
C TYR A 128 3.68 -14.10 -5.83
N LYS A 129 3.81 -14.81 -4.69
CA LYS A 129 4.98 -15.64 -4.39
C LYS A 129 5.25 -16.63 -5.53
N GLY A 130 6.47 -16.58 -6.08
CA GLY A 130 6.91 -17.46 -7.15
C GLY A 130 6.43 -17.10 -8.56
N LYS A 131 5.61 -16.06 -8.72
CA LYS A 131 5.27 -15.54 -10.06
C LYS A 131 6.35 -14.58 -10.54
N LYS A 132 6.97 -14.86 -11.68
CA LYS A 132 7.86 -13.93 -12.37
C LYS A 132 7.06 -13.22 -13.48
N PRO A 133 6.80 -11.90 -13.38
CA PRO A 133 6.20 -11.15 -14.46
C PRO A 133 7.16 -11.11 -15.67
N ASN A 134 6.60 -10.99 -16.87
CA ASN A 134 7.40 -10.86 -18.09
C ASN A 134 7.89 -9.41 -18.22
N ILE A 135 9.13 -9.18 -17.76
CA ILE A 135 9.81 -7.88 -17.83
C ILE A 135 11.05 -8.07 -18.70
N ASN A 136 11.19 -7.25 -19.74
CA ASN A 136 12.33 -7.26 -20.66
C ASN A 136 13.19 -6.01 -20.46
N GLU A 137 14.31 -5.93 -21.19
CA GLU A 137 15.27 -4.82 -21.14
C GLU A 137 14.68 -3.45 -21.54
N ASP A 138 13.61 -3.42 -22.32
CA ASP A 138 12.93 -2.20 -22.75
C ASP A 138 11.83 -1.73 -21.78
N PHE A 139 11.62 -2.45 -20.67
CA PHE A 139 10.55 -2.14 -19.74
C PHE A 139 10.82 -0.85 -18.97
N ASP A 140 9.83 0.05 -18.93
CA ASP A 140 9.89 1.30 -18.16
C ASP A 140 8.94 1.23 -16.95
N PHE A 141 9.53 1.07 -15.76
CA PHE A 141 8.81 1.04 -14.48
C PHE A 141 8.07 2.36 -14.19
N TYR A 142 8.41 3.46 -14.85
CA TYR A 142 7.77 4.77 -14.66
C TYR A 142 6.62 5.05 -15.62
N ASN A 143 6.35 4.17 -16.59
CA ASN A 143 5.21 4.30 -17.51
C ASN A 143 4.03 3.41 -17.13
N ILE A 144 4.16 2.59 -16.07
CA ILE A 144 3.05 1.78 -15.59
C ILE A 144 2.02 2.62 -14.80
N ASN A 145 0.76 2.24 -14.94
CA ASN A 145 -0.38 2.91 -14.29
C ASN A 145 -1.46 1.88 -13.92
N TYR A 146 -2.52 2.33 -13.24
CA TYR A 146 -3.61 1.48 -12.75
C TYR A 146 -4.41 0.74 -13.85
N ASN A 147 -4.26 1.09 -15.13
CA ASN A 147 -4.86 0.32 -16.22
C ASN A 147 -4.04 -0.91 -16.62
N ASN A 148 -2.83 -1.06 -16.06
CA ASN A 148 -2.00 -2.24 -16.29
C ASN A 148 -2.43 -3.35 -15.33
N GLU A 149 -3.05 -4.41 -15.86
CA GLU A 149 -3.49 -5.58 -15.09
C GLU A 149 -2.34 -6.28 -14.34
N LYS A 150 -1.09 -6.04 -14.74
CA LYS A 150 0.13 -6.58 -14.15
C LYS A 150 0.80 -5.63 -13.16
N LEU A 151 0.21 -4.47 -12.88
CA LEU A 151 0.77 -3.48 -11.95
C LEU A 151 1.18 -4.13 -10.62
N TYR A 152 0.26 -4.80 -9.94
CA TYR A 152 0.53 -5.43 -8.65
C TYR A 152 1.57 -6.56 -8.76
N ASP A 153 1.46 -7.41 -9.80
CA ASP A 153 2.42 -8.50 -10.08
C ASP A 153 3.86 -7.96 -10.21
N ILE A 154 4.03 -6.88 -10.97
CA ILE A 154 5.32 -6.23 -11.23
C ILE A 154 5.84 -5.52 -9.99
N SER A 155 4.96 -4.77 -9.32
CA SER A 155 5.28 -3.97 -8.14
C SER A 155 5.81 -4.82 -7.01
N ILE A 156 5.11 -5.90 -6.66
CA ILE A 156 5.55 -6.76 -5.58
C ILE A 156 6.80 -7.57 -5.95
N TYR A 157 6.92 -8.01 -7.21
CA TYR A 157 8.09 -8.73 -7.67
C TYR A 157 9.37 -7.90 -7.51
N ILE A 158 9.34 -6.64 -7.97
CA ILE A 158 10.52 -5.78 -7.88
C ILE A 158 10.81 -5.36 -6.43
N ILE A 159 9.79 -5.17 -5.59
CA ILE A 159 9.96 -4.90 -4.16
C ILE A 159 10.62 -6.07 -3.44
N MET A 160 10.19 -7.30 -3.71
CA MET A 160 10.83 -8.48 -3.13
C MET A 160 12.31 -8.57 -3.54
N LYS A 161 12.65 -8.30 -4.81
CA LYS A 161 14.04 -8.24 -5.28
C LYS A 161 14.88 -7.17 -4.59
N LEU A 162 14.32 -5.98 -4.40
CA LEU A 162 14.97 -4.89 -3.68
C LEU A 162 15.20 -5.27 -2.22
N ILE A 163 14.21 -5.89 -1.57
CA ILE A 163 14.32 -6.34 -0.18
C ILE A 163 15.34 -7.47 -0.05
N ASP A 164 15.38 -8.42 -0.97
CA ASP A 164 16.37 -9.49 -0.97
C ASP A 164 17.80 -8.95 -1.08
N LYS A 165 18.00 -7.89 -1.89
CA LYS A 165 19.31 -7.26 -2.10
C LYS A 165 19.71 -6.30 -0.97
N TYR A 166 18.78 -5.55 -0.40
CA TYR A 166 19.08 -4.41 0.47
C TYR A 166 18.48 -4.49 1.87
N SER A 167 17.55 -5.40 2.15
CA SER A 167 16.64 -5.44 3.32
C SER A 167 15.52 -4.39 3.29
N ILE A 168 14.41 -4.69 3.96
CA ILE A 168 13.25 -3.81 4.05
C ILE A 168 13.58 -2.43 4.62
N ASN A 169 14.34 -2.36 5.72
CA ASN A 169 14.68 -1.09 6.36
C ASN A 169 15.43 -0.17 5.40
N LYS A 170 16.36 -0.73 4.60
CA LYS A 170 17.13 0.05 3.65
C LYS A 170 16.28 0.57 2.49
N VAL A 171 15.37 -0.26 1.97
CA VAL A 171 14.43 0.14 0.92
C VAL A 171 13.52 1.26 1.39
N ILE A 172 13.00 1.16 2.63
CA ILE A 172 12.16 2.21 3.22
C ILE A 172 12.96 3.49 3.45
N ASP A 173 14.14 3.42 4.08
CA ASP A 173 15.00 4.60 4.30
C ASP A 173 15.33 5.32 2.98
N GLU A 174 15.63 4.56 1.92
CA GLU A 174 15.91 5.13 0.60
C GLU A 174 14.65 5.74 -0.03
N THR A 175 13.50 5.10 0.13
CA THR A 175 12.20 5.60 -0.36
C THR A 175 11.88 6.96 0.28
N LEU A 176 12.03 7.08 1.60
CA LEU A 176 11.67 8.30 2.33
C LEU A 176 12.54 9.52 1.99
N LYS A 177 13.82 9.31 1.65
CA LYS A 177 14.76 10.39 1.35
C LYS A 177 14.89 10.73 -0.15
N THR A 178 14.43 9.84 -1.03
CA THR A 178 14.58 10.04 -2.48
C THR A 178 13.62 11.12 -2.96
N LYS A 179 14.16 12.16 -3.61
CA LYS A 179 13.37 13.24 -4.24
C LYS A 179 13.15 13.03 -5.74
N ASN A 180 14.05 12.28 -6.39
CA ASN A 180 13.98 11.96 -7.80
C ASN A 180 14.28 10.48 -8.00
N PHE A 181 13.22 9.68 -8.07
CA PHE A 181 13.31 8.24 -8.20
C PHE A 181 13.97 7.81 -9.53
N LYS A 182 13.69 8.51 -10.64
CA LYS A 182 14.27 8.20 -11.97
C LYS A 182 15.79 8.33 -11.99
N GLN A 183 16.36 9.17 -11.15
CA GLN A 183 17.81 9.40 -11.03
C GLN A 183 18.42 8.74 -9.78
N SER A 184 17.64 7.98 -9.01
CA SER A 184 18.11 7.31 -7.80
C SER A 184 18.97 6.10 -8.15
N LYS A 185 20.07 5.90 -7.42
CA LYS A 185 20.92 4.70 -7.55
C LYS A 185 20.20 3.39 -7.23
N MET A 186 19.10 3.44 -6.49
CA MET A 186 18.32 2.25 -6.13
C MET A 186 17.09 2.09 -7.02
N PHE A 187 16.44 3.20 -7.38
CA PHE A 187 15.12 3.16 -8.02
C PHE A 187 15.12 3.58 -9.48
N SER A 188 16.26 3.97 -10.06
CA SER A 188 16.32 4.27 -11.49
C SER A 188 15.90 3.06 -12.33
N ASN A 189 15.38 3.30 -13.53
CA ASN A 189 14.92 2.21 -14.40
C ASN A 189 16.02 1.18 -14.68
N GLU A 190 17.24 1.66 -14.96
CA GLU A 190 18.43 0.83 -15.13
C GLU A 190 18.72 -0.04 -13.90
N SER A 191 18.76 0.57 -12.71
CA SER A 191 19.01 -0.16 -11.46
C SER A 191 17.94 -1.21 -11.16
N LEU A 192 16.69 -1.00 -11.57
CA LEU A 192 15.61 -1.97 -11.40
C LEU A 192 15.72 -3.12 -12.40
N LEU A 193 16.08 -2.83 -13.65
CA LEU A 193 16.31 -3.86 -14.68
C LEU A 193 17.50 -4.77 -14.31
N GLU A 194 18.55 -4.23 -13.69
CA GLU A 194 19.70 -5.00 -13.17
C GLU A 194 19.34 -6.02 -12.07
N LEU A 195 18.13 -5.97 -11.50
CA LEU A 195 17.68 -6.91 -10.44
C LEU A 195 17.00 -8.18 -10.98
N LEU A 196 16.66 -8.21 -12.28
CA LEU A 196 15.80 -9.22 -12.90
C LEU A 196 16.52 -10.50 -13.32
#